data_AF-R9M287-F1
#
_entry.id   AF-R9M287-F1
#
_cell.length_a   1.000
_cell.length_b   1.000
_cell.length_c   1.000
_cell.angle_alpha   90.00
_cell.angle_beta   90.00
_cell.angle_gamma   90.00
#
_symmetry.space_group_name_H-M   'P 1'
#
loop_
_entity.id
_entity.type
_entity.pdbx_description
1 polymer ?
#
loop_
_entity_poly.entity_id
_entity_poly.type
_entity_poly.pdbx_seq_one_letter_code
_entity_poly.pdbx_strand_id
1 'polypeptide(L)'
;MANMLSDTTGRRITGLREREDMTLDELAAKIGINATTLGRIEKGQTQKINSDVLVALAREFSVSTDFLLGLTSIPERKNYDVSELGLSAQSVRNLYTQRVDTDVVNRLLEHPRFATLTAMIAQYLNDTLAAGAAVQNQIFASMSELLVGAGQREVAQAVNLSKVPPHQVELTKIQTVFMNMLKEMKHDVGSDLGTAKNVTKEVVERMMDELSKGQEAPLTSITPDQVTDAILHTVGDEIDREKLAELRRGLVSLFENLPKANDTSGQ
;
A
#
# COMPACT_ATOMS: atom_id res chain seq x y z
N MET A 1 21.85 -5.74 -7.34
CA MET A 1 22.12 -4.59 -6.45
C MET A 1 23.15 -4.99 -5.38
N ALA A 2 24.39 -5.26 -5.78
CA ALA A 2 25.44 -5.74 -4.87
C ALA A 2 26.69 -4.86 -5.04
N ASN A 3 27.36 -4.54 -3.92
CA ASN A 3 28.66 -3.87 -3.79
C ASN A 3 28.81 -2.34 -3.84
N MET A 4 27.76 -1.54 -3.61
CA MET A 4 27.94 -0.06 -3.49
C MET A 4 28.50 0.42 -2.14
N LEU A 5 28.59 -0.44 -1.11
CA LEU A 5 29.03 -0.07 0.24
C LEU A 5 30.57 -0.14 0.44
N SER A 6 31.32 -0.65 -0.54
CA SER A 6 32.79 -0.77 -0.49
C SER A 6 33.54 0.04 -1.55
N ASP A 7 32.86 1.01 -2.19
CA ASP A 7 33.47 1.84 -3.24
C ASP A 7 34.12 3.09 -2.62
N THR A 8 35.41 3.24 -2.88
CA THR A 8 36.15 4.49 -2.64
C THR A 8 35.48 5.63 -3.42
N THR A 9 35.56 6.87 -2.91
CA THR A 9 35.02 8.07 -3.58
C THR A 9 35.38 8.13 -5.07
N GLY A 10 36.59 7.70 -5.43
CA GLY A 10 37.02 7.60 -6.82
C GLY A 10 36.17 6.69 -7.69
N ARG A 11 35.83 5.48 -7.22
CA ARG A 11 34.98 4.53 -7.98
C ARG A 11 33.57 5.04 -8.19
N ARG A 12 33.01 5.76 -7.21
CA ARG A 12 31.69 6.40 -7.36
C ARG A 12 31.72 7.52 -8.40
N ILE A 13 32.77 8.33 -8.43
CA ILE A 13 32.95 9.38 -9.45
C ILE A 13 33.11 8.76 -10.83
N THR A 14 33.91 7.70 -10.98
CA THR A 14 34.04 6.96 -12.25
C THR A 14 32.69 6.42 -12.70
N GLY A 15 31.93 5.78 -11.82
CA GLY A 15 30.61 5.25 -12.14
C GLY A 15 29.59 6.33 -12.53
N LEU A 16 29.65 7.53 -11.94
CA LEU A 16 28.80 8.66 -12.33
C LEU A 16 29.20 9.21 -13.70
N ARG A 17 30.50 9.36 -13.95
CA ARG A 17 31.03 9.84 -15.24
C ARG A 17 30.66 8.90 -16.39
N GLU A 18 30.80 7.59 -16.18
CA GLU A 18 30.45 6.57 -17.17
C GLU A 18 28.95 6.48 -17.45
N ARG A 19 28.09 6.78 -16.46
CA ARG A 19 26.63 6.83 -16.67
C ARG A 19 26.17 8.00 -17.52
N GLU A 20 26.88 9.11 -17.45
CA GLU A 20 26.59 10.33 -18.22
C GLU A 20 27.38 10.36 -19.56
N ASP A 21 28.04 9.26 -19.94
CA ASP A 21 28.88 9.13 -21.13
C ASP A 21 29.95 10.25 -21.27
N MET A 22 30.46 10.74 -20.13
CA MET A 22 31.41 11.84 -20.09
C MET A 22 32.87 11.36 -20.15
N THR A 23 33.70 12.12 -20.86
CA THR A 23 35.16 11.93 -20.84
C THR A 23 35.78 12.58 -19.58
N LEU A 24 37.00 12.14 -19.23
CA LEU A 24 37.77 12.72 -18.12
C LEU A 24 38.01 14.22 -18.32
N ASP A 25 38.28 14.65 -19.55
CA ASP A 25 38.57 16.05 -19.87
C ASP A 25 37.32 16.93 -19.77
N GLU A 26 36.16 16.43 -20.22
CA GLU A 26 34.89 17.15 -20.11
C GLU A 26 34.48 17.35 -18.65
N LEU A 27 34.54 16.30 -17.83
CA LEU A 27 34.20 16.40 -16.42
C LEU A 27 35.17 17.33 -15.67
N ALA A 28 36.47 17.26 -15.99
CA ALA A 28 37.49 18.12 -15.40
C ALA A 28 37.25 19.61 -15.76
N ALA A 29 36.89 19.90 -17.01
CA ALA A 29 36.56 21.24 -17.46
C ALA A 29 35.32 21.81 -16.75
N LYS A 30 34.28 21.01 -16.53
CA LYS A 30 33.07 21.44 -15.82
C LYS A 30 33.29 21.69 -14.33
N ILE A 31 34.13 20.89 -13.68
CA ILE A 31 34.46 21.03 -12.25
C ILE A 31 35.51 22.13 -12.01
N GLY A 32 36.27 22.52 -13.04
CA GLY A 32 37.34 23.51 -12.94
C GLY A 32 38.65 22.94 -12.39
N ILE A 33 38.95 21.66 -12.65
CA ILE A 33 40.21 21.00 -12.27
C ILE A 33 40.94 20.42 -13.48
N ASN A 34 42.20 20.05 -13.31
CA ASN A 34 42.96 19.36 -14.36
C ASN A 34 42.54 17.88 -14.45
N ALA A 35 42.37 17.36 -15.67
CA ALA A 35 42.03 15.96 -15.94
C ALA A 35 43.00 14.95 -15.29
N THR A 36 44.28 15.30 -15.15
CA THR A 36 45.26 14.49 -14.41
C THR A 36 44.90 14.39 -12.93
N THR A 37 44.40 15.48 -12.34
CA THR A 37 43.96 15.53 -10.93
C THR A 37 42.69 14.72 -10.76
N LEU A 38 41.72 14.87 -11.67
CA LEU A 38 40.48 14.08 -11.67
C LEU A 38 40.78 12.58 -11.82
N GLY A 39 41.67 12.19 -12.75
CA GLY A 39 42.06 10.80 -12.95
C GLY A 39 42.76 10.18 -11.74
N ARG A 40 43.53 10.96 -10.97
CA ARG A 40 44.09 10.51 -9.67
C ARG A 40 43.02 10.34 -8.60
N ILE A 41 42.00 11.20 -8.58
CA ILE A 41 40.85 11.09 -7.68
C ILE A 41 40.04 9.83 -7.99
N GLU A 42 39.70 9.59 -9.26
CA GLU A 42 38.97 8.40 -9.73
C GLU A 42 39.70 7.10 -9.37
N LYS A 43 41.03 7.07 -9.50
CA LYS A 43 41.87 5.92 -9.13
C LYS A 43 42.10 5.78 -7.62
N GLY A 44 41.56 6.68 -6.79
CA GLY A 44 41.75 6.66 -5.34
C GLY A 44 43.18 7.01 -4.86
N GLN A 45 44.00 7.60 -5.73
CA GLN A 45 45.39 8.00 -5.44
C GLN A 45 45.47 9.38 -4.76
N THR A 46 44.35 10.09 -4.67
CA THR A 46 44.23 11.38 -3.99
C THR A 46 43.45 11.17 -2.70
N GLN A 47 44.14 11.30 -1.56
CA GLN A 47 43.56 11.08 -0.24
C GLN A 47 42.78 12.29 0.31
N LYS A 48 43.06 13.50 -0.22
CA LYS A 48 42.42 14.75 0.18
C LYS A 48 41.75 15.41 -1.03
N ILE A 49 40.42 15.47 -1.02
CA ILE A 49 39.63 16.18 -2.03
C ILE A 49 39.26 17.53 -1.42
N ASN A 50 39.50 18.62 -2.16
CA ASN A 50 39.09 19.96 -1.71
C ASN A 50 37.56 20.06 -1.65
N SER A 51 37.01 20.78 -0.66
CA SER A 51 35.58 21.00 -0.50
C SER A 51 34.96 21.62 -1.76
N ASP A 52 35.66 22.54 -2.41
CA ASP A 52 35.16 23.20 -3.63
C ASP A 52 34.96 22.20 -4.78
N VAL A 53 35.91 21.26 -4.92
CA VAL A 53 35.86 20.18 -5.91
C VAL A 53 34.72 19.21 -5.58
N LEU A 54 34.55 18.88 -4.30
CA LEU A 54 33.47 18.00 -3.84
C LEU A 54 32.09 18.62 -4.07
N VAL A 55 31.93 19.93 -3.81
CA VAL A 55 30.69 20.66 -4.06
C VAL A 55 30.41 20.76 -5.56
N ALA A 56 31.42 21.02 -6.38
CA ALA A 56 31.27 21.06 -7.84
C ALA A 56 30.86 19.70 -8.42
N LEU A 57 31.47 18.60 -7.95
CA LEU A 57 31.05 17.23 -8.29
C LEU A 57 29.59 16.94 -7.89
N ALA A 58 29.19 17.32 -6.68
CA ALA A 58 27.84 17.13 -6.18
C ALA A 58 26.79 17.96 -6.94
N ARG A 59 27.21 19.10 -7.50
CA ARG A 59 26.36 19.94 -8.36
C ARG A 59 26.23 19.38 -9.77
N GLU A 60 27.34 18.97 -10.38
CA GLU A 60 27.34 18.43 -11.74
C GLU A 60 26.47 17.18 -11.85
N PHE A 61 26.64 16.23 -10.92
CA PHE A 61 25.90 14.97 -10.96
C PHE A 61 24.56 14.99 -10.22
N SER A 62 24.16 16.15 -9.66
CA SER A 62 22.96 16.25 -8.82
C SER A 62 22.86 15.18 -7.71
N VAL A 63 24.01 14.85 -7.11
CA VAL A 63 24.16 13.89 -6.01
C VAL A 63 24.49 14.58 -4.68
N SER A 64 24.38 13.88 -3.55
CA SER A 64 24.82 14.40 -2.26
C SER A 64 26.34 14.24 -2.06
N THR A 65 26.94 15.13 -1.26
CA THR A 65 28.34 14.97 -0.82
C THR A 65 28.52 13.69 -0.02
N ASP A 66 27.51 13.30 0.75
CA ASP A 66 27.49 12.06 1.53
C ASP A 66 27.54 10.83 0.61
N PHE A 67 26.91 10.88 -0.56
CA PHE A 67 27.02 9.83 -1.55
C PHE A 67 28.42 9.79 -2.15
N LEU A 68 29.01 10.92 -2.51
CA LEU A 68 30.38 10.94 -3.04
C LEU A 68 31.40 10.43 -2.02
N LEU A 69 31.19 10.72 -0.73
CA LEU A 69 32.06 10.28 0.37
C LEU A 69 31.78 8.85 0.85
N GLY A 70 30.78 8.16 0.30
CA GLY A 70 30.44 6.79 0.69
C GLY A 70 29.65 6.66 2.00
N LEU A 71 29.12 7.76 2.53
CA LEU A 71 28.31 7.79 3.76
C LEU A 71 26.85 7.36 3.53
N THR A 72 26.34 7.45 2.30
CA THR A 72 25.02 6.94 1.90
C THR A 72 25.10 6.18 0.58
N SER A 73 24.24 5.18 0.36
CA SER A 73 24.11 4.45 -0.90
C SER A 73 23.12 5.10 -1.87
N ILE A 74 22.44 6.18 -1.47
CA ILE A 74 21.42 6.87 -2.26
C ILE A 74 22.10 7.94 -3.12
N PRO A 75 22.16 7.78 -4.47
CA PRO A 75 22.87 8.71 -5.35
C PRO A 75 22.15 10.04 -5.53
N GLU A 76 20.83 9.97 -5.68
CA GLU A 76 19.97 11.15 -5.83
C GLU A 76 20.16 12.10 -4.64
N ARG A 77 19.98 13.41 -4.87
CA ARG A 77 19.76 14.40 -3.79
C ARG A 77 18.46 14.09 -3.04
N LYS A 78 18.40 12.97 -2.31
CA LYS A 78 17.39 12.70 -1.27
C LYS A 78 17.77 13.31 0.07
N ASN A 79 18.91 13.99 0.17
CA ASN A 79 19.21 14.91 1.28
C ASN A 79 18.37 16.18 1.12
N TYR A 80 17.04 16.02 1.11
CA TYR A 80 16.14 17.11 1.44
C TYR A 80 16.35 17.39 2.92
N ASP A 81 16.45 18.66 3.29
CA ASP A 81 16.31 18.97 4.71
C ASP A 81 14.93 18.46 5.13
N VAL A 82 14.91 17.67 6.20
CA VAL A 82 13.67 17.13 6.74
C VAL A 82 12.69 18.25 7.08
N SER A 83 13.21 19.44 7.38
CA SER A 83 12.47 20.69 7.57
C SER A 83 11.78 21.17 6.28
N GLU A 84 12.37 20.95 5.10
CA GLU A 84 11.80 21.32 3.79
C GLU A 84 10.66 20.39 3.37
N LEU A 85 10.63 19.16 3.90
CA LEU A 85 9.56 18.19 3.64
C LEU A 85 8.27 18.50 4.44
N GLY A 86 8.29 19.54 5.29
CA GLY A 86 7.17 19.87 6.17
C GLY A 86 6.92 18.82 7.26
N LEU A 87 7.88 17.91 7.49
CA LEU A 87 7.77 16.87 8.51
C LEU A 87 8.09 17.43 9.89
N SER A 88 7.20 17.19 10.85
CA SER A 88 7.49 17.52 12.24
C SER A 88 8.63 16.65 12.78
N ALA A 89 9.39 17.17 13.75
CA ALA A 89 10.43 16.38 14.43
C ALA A 89 9.90 15.05 15.00
N GLN A 90 8.61 15.00 15.37
CA GLN A 90 7.97 13.77 15.83
C GLN A 90 7.69 12.78 14.71
N SER A 91 7.21 13.25 13.55
CA SER A 91 6.96 12.42 12.36
C SER A 91 8.24 11.73 11.91
N VAL A 92 9.35 12.47 11.93
CA VAL A 92 10.68 11.99 11.54
C VAL A 92 11.19 10.94 12.50
N ARG A 93 11.06 11.19 13.81
CA ARG A 93 11.39 10.21 14.84
C ARG A 93 10.57 8.94 14.66
N ASN A 94 9.28 9.04 14.35
CA ASN A 94 8.42 7.87 14.16
C ASN A 94 8.86 7.04 12.95
N LEU A 95 9.28 7.67 11.84
CA LEU A 95 9.84 6.99 10.67
C LEU A 95 11.20 6.35 10.97
N TYR A 96 12.09 7.09 11.65
CA TYR A 96 13.44 6.62 11.96
C TYR A 96 13.46 5.48 12.98
N THR A 97 12.61 5.55 14.00
CA THR A 97 12.52 4.51 15.05
C THR A 97 11.64 3.33 14.67
N GLN A 98 11.24 3.22 13.39
CA GLN A 98 10.36 2.16 12.87
C GLN A 98 9.05 1.99 13.67
N ARG A 99 8.56 3.07 14.28
CA ARG A 99 7.23 3.07 14.92
C ARG A 99 6.09 3.01 13.89
N VAL A 100 6.43 3.28 12.64
CA VAL A 100 5.53 3.21 11.49
C VAL A 100 6.20 2.31 10.45
N ASP A 101 5.41 1.47 9.79
CA ASP A 101 5.86 0.67 8.67
C ASP A 101 6.19 1.59 7.48
N THR A 102 7.48 1.68 7.16
CA THR A 102 7.99 2.57 6.11
C THR A 102 7.52 2.14 4.72
N ASP A 103 7.29 0.85 4.49
CA ASP A 103 6.80 0.37 3.19
C ASP A 103 5.35 0.77 2.99
N VAL A 104 4.53 0.69 4.05
CA VAL A 104 3.15 1.20 4.02
C VAL A 104 3.13 2.72 3.79
N VAL A 105 3.98 3.47 4.47
CA VAL A 105 4.08 4.93 4.28
C VAL A 105 4.48 5.28 2.86
N ASN A 106 5.52 4.64 2.32
CA ASN A 106 5.96 4.88 0.95
C ASN A 106 4.83 4.59 -0.04
N ARG A 107 4.14 3.44 0.09
CA ARG A 107 3.01 3.10 -0.78
C ARG A 107 1.85 4.08 -0.66
N LEU A 108 1.58 4.61 0.53
CA LEU A 108 0.56 5.65 0.71
C LEU A 108 0.97 6.94 0.01
N LEU A 109 2.22 7.40 0.20
CA LEU A 109 2.74 8.63 -0.40
C LEU A 109 2.82 8.55 -1.93
N GLU A 110 3.14 7.37 -2.47
CA GLU A 110 3.24 7.11 -3.92
C GLU A 110 1.88 6.90 -4.58
N HIS A 111 0.80 6.70 -3.80
CA HIS A 111 -0.51 6.41 -4.37
C HIS A 111 -1.11 7.63 -5.10
N PRO A 112 -1.63 7.50 -6.34
CA PRO A 112 -2.14 8.63 -7.12
C PRO A 112 -3.24 9.44 -6.42
N ARG A 113 -4.06 8.77 -5.60
CA ARG A 113 -5.17 9.39 -4.85
C ARG A 113 -4.76 10.03 -3.53
N PHE A 114 -3.51 9.92 -3.11
CA PHE A 114 -3.06 10.40 -1.81
C PHE A 114 -3.10 11.92 -1.72
N ALA A 115 -2.66 12.62 -2.77
CA ALA A 115 -2.76 14.08 -2.83
C ALA A 115 -4.22 14.58 -2.74
N THR A 116 -5.16 13.88 -3.36
CA THR A 116 -6.59 14.20 -3.25
C THR A 116 -7.11 13.95 -1.83
N LEU A 117 -6.72 12.84 -1.22
CA LEU A 117 -7.12 12.50 0.14
C LEU A 117 -6.60 13.52 1.16
N THR A 118 -5.35 13.95 1.08
CA THR A 118 -4.79 14.95 1.99
C THR A 118 -5.49 16.30 1.85
N ALA A 119 -5.84 16.71 0.63
CA ALA A 119 -6.61 17.93 0.40
C ALA A 119 -8.01 17.84 1.02
N MET A 120 -8.70 16.70 0.87
CA MET A 120 -10.02 16.48 1.49
C MET A 120 -9.93 16.49 3.03
N ILE A 121 -8.90 15.87 3.61
CA ILE A 121 -8.65 15.89 5.05
C ILE A 121 -8.35 17.31 5.53
N ALA A 122 -7.51 18.06 4.81
CA ALA A 122 -7.21 19.45 5.16
C ALA A 122 -8.47 20.33 5.17
N GLN A 123 -9.37 20.12 4.20
CA GLN A 123 -10.64 20.83 4.14
C GLN A 123 -11.58 20.46 5.30
N TYR A 124 -11.58 19.19 5.70
CA TYR A 124 -12.31 18.72 6.87
C TYR A 124 -11.75 19.32 8.17
N LEU A 125 -10.42 19.36 8.33
CA LEU A 125 -9.76 19.93 9.51
C LEU A 125 -9.91 21.46 9.63
N ASN A 126 -10.11 22.16 8.52
CA ASN A 126 -10.31 23.60 8.48
C ASN A 126 -11.79 24.03 8.54
N ASP A 127 -12.71 23.10 8.83
CA ASP A 127 -14.18 23.32 8.96
C ASP A 127 -14.84 24.10 7.81
N THR A 128 -14.18 24.19 6.65
CA THR A 128 -14.58 25.15 5.60
C THR A 128 -15.91 24.76 4.96
N LEU A 129 -16.11 23.48 4.71
CA LEU A 129 -17.37 22.96 4.20
C LEU A 129 -18.46 22.90 5.29
N ALA A 130 -18.08 22.63 6.53
CA ALA A 130 -19.01 22.61 7.65
C ALA A 130 -19.57 23.99 8.01
N ALA A 131 -18.77 25.04 7.86
CA ALA A 131 -19.27 26.42 7.94
C ALA A 131 -20.35 26.67 6.88
N GLY A 132 -20.15 26.19 5.64
CA GLY A 132 -21.17 26.25 4.59
C GLY A 132 -22.42 25.44 4.92
N ALA A 133 -22.27 24.21 5.43
CA ALA A 133 -23.39 23.37 5.85
C ALA A 133 -24.16 23.98 7.04
N ALA A 134 -23.46 24.63 7.97
CA ALA A 134 -24.08 25.33 9.10
C ALA A 134 -24.90 26.53 8.62
N VAL A 135 -24.37 27.34 7.70
CA VAL A 135 -25.11 28.45 7.07
C VAL A 135 -26.33 27.92 6.31
N GLN A 136 -26.19 26.84 5.54
CA GLN A 136 -27.30 26.21 4.83
C GLN A 136 -28.38 25.69 5.80
N ASN A 137 -27.97 25.06 6.91
CA ASN A 137 -28.90 24.60 7.94
C ASN A 137 -29.62 25.75 8.65
N GLN A 138 -28.95 26.90 8.83
CA GLN A 138 -29.58 28.12 9.35
C GLN A 138 -30.61 28.66 8.36
N ILE A 139 -30.32 28.71 7.06
CA ILE A 139 -31.28 29.12 6.02
C ILE A 139 -32.51 28.21 6.05
N PHE A 140 -32.32 26.89 6.10
CA PHE A 140 -33.43 25.94 6.21
C PHE A 140 -34.21 26.10 7.51
N ALA A 141 -33.56 26.45 8.62
CA ALA A 141 -34.25 26.75 9.88
C ALA A 141 -35.15 27.98 9.73
N SER A 142 -34.60 29.10 9.23
CA SER A 142 -35.36 30.33 9.02
C SER A 142 -36.50 30.16 8.01
N MET A 143 -36.28 29.43 6.91
CA MET A 143 -37.35 29.08 5.95
C MET A 143 -38.43 28.22 6.60
N SER A 144 -38.07 27.23 7.41
CA SER A 144 -39.02 26.38 8.11
C SER A 144 -39.89 27.22 9.05
N GLU A 145 -39.31 28.14 9.82
CA GLU A 145 -40.06 29.05 10.71
C GLU A 145 -41.03 29.96 9.94
N LEU A 146 -40.59 30.55 8.83
CA LEU A 146 -41.45 31.37 7.96
C LEU A 146 -42.63 30.57 7.38
N LEU A 147 -42.36 29.34 6.92
CA LEU A 147 -43.38 28.46 6.35
C LEU A 147 -44.39 27.99 7.40
N VAL A 148 -43.95 27.74 8.64
CA VAL A 148 -44.87 27.47 9.77
C VAL A 148 -45.76 28.69 10.03
N GLY A 149 -45.20 29.91 10.02
CA GLY A 149 -45.95 31.16 10.16
C GLY A 149 -46.96 31.40 9.03
N ALA A 150 -46.65 30.95 7.80
CA ALA A 150 -47.54 31.02 6.64
C ALA A 150 -48.57 29.88 6.55
N GLY A 151 -48.62 28.97 7.55
CA GLY A 151 -49.54 27.84 7.57
C GLY A 151 -49.12 26.62 6.73
N GLN A 152 -47.94 26.63 6.10
CA GLN A 152 -47.42 25.55 5.27
C GLN A 152 -46.57 24.55 6.09
N ARG A 153 -47.19 23.91 7.09
CA ARG A 153 -46.48 23.02 8.04
C ARG A 153 -45.82 21.80 7.40
N GLU A 154 -46.43 21.22 6.37
CA GLU A 154 -45.89 20.06 5.65
C GLU A 154 -44.62 20.43 4.87
N VAL A 155 -44.63 21.60 4.22
CA VAL A 155 -43.46 22.13 3.50
C VAL A 155 -42.35 22.51 4.50
N ALA A 156 -42.70 23.09 5.64
CA ALA A 156 -41.75 23.41 6.69
C ALA A 156 -41.04 22.17 7.26
N GLN A 157 -41.75 21.05 7.39
CA GLN A 157 -41.16 19.77 7.80
C GLN A 157 -40.20 19.23 6.73
N ALA A 158 -40.58 19.26 5.45
CA ALA A 158 -39.72 18.83 4.35
C ALA A 158 -38.41 19.64 4.28
N VAL A 159 -38.48 20.96 4.50
CA VAL A 159 -37.30 21.84 4.56
C VAL A 159 -36.40 21.50 5.75
N ASN A 160 -36.98 21.18 6.91
CA ASN A 160 -36.21 20.79 8.10
C ASN A 160 -35.48 19.45 7.91
N LEU A 161 -36.08 18.50 7.17
CA LEU A 161 -35.46 17.23 6.81
C LEU A 161 -34.31 17.37 5.79
N SER A 162 -34.23 18.51 5.08
CA SER A 162 -33.16 18.79 4.13
C SER A 162 -31.86 19.27 4.79
N LYS A 163 -31.88 19.48 6.12
CA LYS A 163 -30.68 19.81 6.89
C LYS A 163 -29.70 18.65 6.85
N VAL A 164 -28.42 18.97 6.65
CA VAL A 164 -27.35 17.97 6.58
C VAL A 164 -26.50 18.08 7.84
N PRO A 165 -26.19 16.97 8.54
CA PRO A 165 -25.28 17.05 9.69
C PRO A 165 -23.93 17.61 9.26
N PRO A 166 -23.36 18.56 10.01
CA PRO A 166 -22.07 19.16 9.67
C PRO A 166 -21.00 18.07 9.59
N HIS A 167 -20.12 18.18 8.60
CA HIS A 167 -19.02 17.26 8.30
C HIS A 167 -19.37 15.82 7.86
N GLN A 168 -20.62 15.34 7.99
CA GLN A 168 -20.93 13.93 7.68
C GLN A 168 -20.65 13.56 6.21
N VAL A 169 -20.95 14.50 5.31
CA VAL A 169 -20.75 14.33 3.88
C VAL A 169 -19.25 14.28 3.55
N GLU A 170 -18.45 15.15 4.15
CA GLU A 170 -16.98 15.13 4.00
C GLU A 170 -16.39 13.83 4.52
N LEU A 171 -16.79 13.40 5.73
CA LEU A 171 -16.31 12.17 6.35
C LEU A 171 -16.60 10.95 5.48
N THR A 172 -17.82 10.86 4.95
CA THR A 172 -18.21 9.75 4.07
C THR A 172 -17.38 9.72 2.78
N LYS A 173 -17.11 10.89 2.21
CA LYS A 173 -16.26 11.01 1.01
C LYS A 173 -14.81 10.62 1.30
N ILE A 174 -14.23 11.14 2.39
CA ILE A 174 -12.87 10.81 2.84
C ILE A 174 -12.75 9.29 3.06
N GLN A 175 -13.69 8.70 3.79
CA GLN A 175 -13.73 7.26 4.03
C GLN A 175 -13.79 6.47 2.72
N THR A 176 -14.64 6.88 1.78
CA THR A 176 -14.78 6.18 0.49
C THR A 176 -13.47 6.20 -0.30
N VAL A 177 -12.83 7.38 -0.41
CA VAL A 177 -11.56 7.53 -1.13
C VAL A 177 -10.45 6.71 -0.48
N PHE A 178 -10.35 6.77 0.85
CA PHE A 178 -9.36 6.01 1.60
C PHE A 178 -9.56 4.50 1.46
N MET A 179 -10.80 4.01 1.58
CA MET A 179 -11.10 2.60 1.42
C MET A 179 -10.80 2.09 0.01
N ASN A 180 -11.03 2.91 -1.01
CA ASN A 180 -10.69 2.54 -2.39
C ASN A 180 -9.18 2.47 -2.59
N MET A 181 -8.43 3.43 -2.04
CA MET A 181 -6.97 3.40 -2.04
C MET A 181 -6.42 2.14 -1.35
N LEU A 182 -6.94 1.76 -0.19
CA LEU A 182 -6.53 0.53 0.50
C LEU A 182 -6.80 -0.72 -0.34
N LYS A 183 -7.93 -0.78 -1.04
CA LYS A 183 -8.26 -1.90 -1.94
C LYS A 183 -7.31 -1.98 -3.13
N GLU A 184 -6.99 -0.84 -3.74
CA GLU A 184 -6.03 -0.73 -4.85
C GLU A 184 -4.64 -1.17 -4.40
N MET A 185 -4.17 -0.68 -3.25
CA MET A 185 -2.90 -1.11 -2.66
C MET A 185 -2.85 -2.61 -2.39
N LYS A 186 -3.93 -3.22 -1.87
CA LYS A 186 -4.00 -4.67 -1.64
C LYS A 186 -3.96 -5.46 -2.96
N HIS A 187 -4.57 -4.93 -4.01
CA HIS A 187 -4.54 -5.54 -5.34
C HIS A 187 -3.11 -5.53 -5.91
N ASP A 188 -2.40 -4.42 -5.79
CA ASP A 188 -1.04 -4.23 -6.34
C ASP A 188 0.04 -5.05 -5.60
N VAL A 189 -0.19 -5.39 -4.32
CA VAL A 189 0.66 -6.33 -3.55
C VAL A 189 0.56 -7.76 -4.10
N GLY A 190 -0.45 -8.06 -4.93
CA GLY A 190 -0.76 -9.41 -5.35
C GLY A 190 -1.65 -10.09 -4.31
N SER A 191 -2.89 -10.38 -4.71
CA SER A 191 -3.81 -11.14 -3.88
C SER A 191 -3.54 -12.64 -4.04
N ASP A 192 -2.82 -13.23 -3.08
CA ASP A 192 -2.53 -14.69 -3.04
C ASP A 192 -3.80 -15.57 -2.97
N LEU A 193 -4.97 -14.94 -2.79
CA LEU A 193 -6.28 -15.60 -2.92
C LEU A 193 -6.58 -16.09 -4.34
N GLY A 194 -5.99 -15.50 -5.39
CA GLY A 194 -6.17 -15.99 -6.76
C GLY A 194 -5.46 -17.33 -6.98
N THR A 195 -4.22 -17.42 -6.50
CA THR A 195 -3.42 -18.66 -6.46
C THR A 195 -4.10 -19.71 -5.60
N ALA A 196 -4.57 -19.35 -4.40
CA ALA A 196 -5.30 -20.26 -3.52
C ALA A 196 -6.58 -20.81 -4.18
N LYS A 197 -7.38 -19.97 -4.87
CA LYS A 197 -8.60 -20.41 -5.57
C LYS A 197 -8.32 -21.40 -6.70
N ASN A 198 -7.26 -21.20 -7.46
CA ASN A 198 -6.88 -22.11 -8.55
C ASN A 198 -6.39 -23.45 -8.00
N VAL A 199 -5.61 -23.43 -6.92
CA VAL A 199 -5.18 -24.64 -6.20
C VAL A 199 -6.38 -25.39 -5.61
N THR A 200 -7.36 -24.69 -5.02
CA THR A 200 -8.59 -25.34 -4.53
C THR A 200 -9.39 -26.00 -5.66
N LYS A 201 -9.47 -25.37 -6.84
CA LYS A 201 -10.18 -25.95 -8.00
C LYS A 201 -9.51 -27.24 -8.49
N GLU A 202 -8.19 -27.24 -8.62
CA GLU A 202 -7.44 -28.45 -9.02
C GLU A 202 -7.55 -29.58 -7.99
N VAL A 203 -7.57 -29.24 -6.70
CA VAL A 203 -7.76 -30.23 -5.62
C VAL A 203 -9.18 -30.81 -5.66
N VAL A 204 -10.21 -29.99 -5.88
CA VAL A 204 -11.60 -30.46 -6.01
C VAL A 204 -11.80 -31.32 -7.26
N GLU A 205 -11.18 -30.98 -8.38
CA GLU A 205 -11.22 -31.80 -9.60
C GLU A 205 -10.54 -33.17 -9.38
N ARG A 206 -9.37 -33.21 -8.71
CA ARG A 206 -8.73 -34.49 -8.35
C ARG A 206 -9.55 -35.31 -7.37
N MET A 207 -10.22 -34.66 -6.40
CA MET A 207 -11.13 -35.36 -5.48
C MET A 207 -12.34 -35.94 -6.20
N MET A 208 -12.92 -35.23 -7.18
CA MET A 208 -14.02 -35.77 -7.99
C MET A 208 -13.58 -36.94 -8.88
N ASP A 209 -12.39 -36.88 -9.46
CA ASP A 209 -11.83 -37.98 -10.25
C ASP A 209 -11.58 -39.24 -9.41
N GLU A 210 -11.07 -39.09 -8.18
CA GLU A 210 -10.85 -40.23 -7.27
C GLU A 210 -12.16 -40.78 -6.70
N LEU A 211 -13.16 -39.93 -6.40
CA LEU A 211 -14.49 -40.38 -5.98
C LEU A 211 -15.27 -41.10 -7.10
N SER A 212 -14.91 -40.87 -8.37
CA SER A 212 -15.51 -41.52 -9.54
C SER A 212 -14.83 -42.84 -9.92
N LYS A 213 -13.63 -43.13 -9.39
CA LYS A 213 -12.95 -44.40 -9.60
C LYS A 213 -13.55 -45.48 -8.70
N GLY A 214 -14.57 -46.18 -9.24
CA GLY A 214 -15.08 -47.43 -8.67
C GLY A 214 -16.54 -47.46 -8.28
N GLN A 215 -17.34 -46.43 -8.60
CA GLN A 215 -18.81 -46.46 -8.43
C GLN A 215 -19.52 -46.14 -9.76
N GLU A 216 -20.22 -47.13 -10.32
CA GLU A 216 -21.16 -46.97 -11.46
C GLU A 216 -22.54 -46.40 -11.03
N ALA A 217 -22.66 -45.86 -9.82
CA ALA A 217 -23.91 -45.30 -9.29
C ALA A 217 -23.93 -43.76 -9.36
N PRO A 218 -25.10 -43.12 -9.60
CA PRO A 218 -25.19 -41.67 -9.77
C PRO A 218 -24.71 -40.90 -8.53
N LEU A 219 -24.01 -39.78 -8.76
CA LEU A 219 -23.36 -38.85 -7.81
C LEU A 219 -24.28 -38.22 -6.72
N THR A 220 -25.49 -38.71 -6.52
CA THR A 220 -26.50 -38.16 -5.61
C THR A 220 -26.44 -38.70 -4.18
N SER A 221 -25.46 -39.54 -3.84
CA SER A 221 -25.36 -40.15 -2.50
C SER A 221 -23.96 -40.07 -1.86
N ILE A 222 -23.17 -39.05 -2.21
CA ILE A 222 -21.88 -38.84 -1.55
C ILE A 222 -22.11 -38.51 -0.07
N THR A 223 -21.63 -39.37 0.81
CA THR A 223 -21.76 -39.19 2.27
C THR A 223 -20.68 -38.24 2.81
N PRO A 224 -20.97 -37.47 3.88
CA PRO A 224 -19.98 -36.61 4.55
C PRO A 224 -18.67 -37.33 4.91
N ASP A 225 -18.75 -38.61 5.26
CA ASP A 225 -17.59 -39.46 5.52
C ASP A 225 -16.74 -39.71 4.26
N GLN A 226 -17.35 -39.98 3.11
CA GLN A 226 -16.63 -40.20 1.85
C GLN A 226 -15.89 -38.96 1.37
N VAL A 227 -16.48 -37.77 1.55
CA VAL A 227 -15.80 -36.50 1.26
C VAL A 227 -14.64 -36.30 2.22
N THR A 228 -14.86 -36.55 3.52
CA THR A 228 -13.83 -36.35 4.54
C THR A 228 -12.65 -37.30 4.35
N ASP A 229 -12.91 -38.57 4.04
CA ASP A 229 -11.86 -39.57 3.80
C ASP A 229 -11.05 -39.25 2.53
N ALA A 230 -11.68 -38.71 1.49
CA ALA A 230 -10.97 -38.22 0.30
C ALA A 230 -10.07 -37.01 0.61
N ILE A 231 -10.51 -36.08 1.47
CA ILE A 231 -9.68 -34.93 1.91
C ILE A 231 -8.48 -35.44 2.70
N LEU A 232 -8.70 -36.34 3.65
CA LEU A 232 -7.62 -36.86 4.49
C LEU A 232 -6.59 -37.66 3.68
N HIS A 233 -7.01 -38.36 2.62
CA HIS A 233 -6.08 -39.07 1.73
C HIS A 233 -5.22 -38.12 0.87
N THR A 234 -5.67 -36.89 0.60
CA THR A 234 -4.82 -35.87 -0.08
C THR A 234 -3.76 -35.27 0.82
N VAL A 235 -3.95 -35.35 2.14
CA VAL A 235 -2.98 -34.93 3.13
C VAL A 235 -2.17 -36.17 3.50
N GLY A 236 -1.09 -36.42 2.76
CA GLY A 236 -0.31 -37.66 2.86
C GLY A 236 0.13 -38.04 4.29
N ASP A 237 0.63 -39.29 4.45
CA ASP A 237 0.95 -40.02 5.70
C ASP A 237 1.87 -39.29 6.73
N GLU A 238 2.25 -38.04 6.52
CA GLU A 238 3.12 -37.25 7.40
C GLU A 238 2.40 -36.63 8.61
N ILE A 239 1.07 -36.76 8.74
CA ILE A 239 0.33 -36.27 9.91
C ILE A 239 0.13 -37.37 10.94
N ASP A 240 0.39 -37.03 12.20
CA ASP A 240 0.15 -37.87 13.36
C ASP A 240 -1.29 -38.43 13.40
N ARG A 241 -1.44 -39.74 13.61
CA ARG A 241 -2.73 -40.46 13.45
C ARG A 241 -3.82 -39.92 14.37
N GLU A 242 -3.44 -39.42 15.55
CA GLU A 242 -4.39 -38.87 16.52
C GLU A 242 -4.95 -37.52 16.06
N LYS A 243 -4.11 -36.67 15.46
CA LYS A 243 -4.52 -35.37 14.90
C LYS A 243 -5.33 -35.53 13.62
N LEU A 244 -5.01 -36.54 12.80
CA LEU A 244 -5.85 -36.93 11.65
C LEU A 244 -7.24 -37.37 12.10
N ALA A 245 -7.36 -38.10 13.21
CA ALA A 245 -8.65 -38.54 13.73
C ALA A 245 -9.50 -37.38 14.29
N GLU A 246 -8.88 -36.41 14.95
CA GLU A 246 -9.56 -35.18 15.38
C GLU A 246 -10.01 -34.33 14.18
N LEU A 247 -9.14 -34.16 13.18
CA LEU A 247 -9.45 -33.43 11.96
C LEU A 247 -10.60 -34.09 11.19
N ARG A 248 -10.59 -35.42 11.07
CA ARG A 248 -11.68 -36.23 10.50
C ARG A 248 -13.00 -35.92 11.18
N ARG A 249 -13.03 -36.00 12.51
CA ARG A 249 -14.25 -35.77 13.29
C ARG A 249 -14.76 -34.34 13.13
N GLY A 250 -13.85 -33.36 13.10
CA GLY A 250 -14.19 -31.95 12.86
C GLY A 250 -14.79 -31.71 11.47
N LEU A 251 -14.20 -32.30 10.44
CA LEU A 251 -14.67 -32.17 9.06
C LEU A 251 -16.02 -32.88 8.85
N VAL A 252 -16.19 -34.11 9.35
CA VAL A 252 -17.48 -34.82 9.28
C VAL A 252 -18.58 -33.98 9.96
N SER A 253 -18.31 -33.46 11.16
CA SER A 253 -19.28 -32.62 11.87
C SER A 253 -19.63 -31.33 11.12
N LEU A 254 -18.66 -30.71 10.43
CA LEU A 254 -18.92 -29.54 9.59
C LEU A 254 -19.83 -29.89 8.40
N PHE A 255 -19.60 -31.03 7.75
CA PHE A 255 -20.41 -31.46 6.61
C PHE A 255 -21.81 -31.94 7.02
N GLU A 256 -21.96 -32.58 8.18
CA GLU A 256 -23.26 -32.96 8.74
C GLU A 256 -24.10 -31.75 9.14
N ASN A 257 -23.45 -30.67 9.59
CA ASN A 257 -24.10 -29.43 10.01
C ASN A 257 -24.28 -28.41 8.87
N LEU A 258 -23.88 -28.75 7.62
CA LEU A 258 -24.22 -27.91 6.48
C LEU A 258 -25.75 -27.95 6.27
N PRO A 259 -26.40 -26.79 6.08
CA PRO A 259 -27.83 -26.76 5.80
C PRO A 259 -28.11 -27.56 4.52
N LYS A 260 -28.87 -28.64 4.66
CA LYS A 260 -29.30 -29.46 3.52
C LYS A 260 -30.10 -28.56 2.59
N ALA A 261 -29.61 -28.37 1.37
CA ALA A 261 -30.35 -27.70 0.32
C ALA A 261 -31.53 -28.61 -0.11
N ASN A 262 -32.60 -28.58 0.67
CA ASN A 262 -34.00 -28.81 0.28
C ASN A 262 -34.88 -28.88 1.54
N ASP A 263 -35.38 -27.72 1.96
CA ASP A 263 -36.71 -27.60 2.57
C ASP A 263 -37.38 -26.33 2.00
N THR A 264 -37.53 -26.31 0.68
CA THR A 264 -38.56 -25.51 0.00
C THR A 264 -39.47 -26.48 -0.74
N SER A 265 -40.38 -27.10 0.00
CA SER A 265 -41.55 -27.77 -0.57
C SER A 265 -42.77 -27.46 0.27
N GLY A 266 -43.63 -26.59 -0.26
CA GLY A 266 -45.06 -26.53 0.05
C GLY A 266 -45.47 -25.79 1.32
N GLN A 267 -45.99 -24.58 1.13
CA GLN A 267 -47.41 -24.26 1.37
C GLN A 267 -47.78 -22.98 0.63
#